data_AF-A0A2M7QFB8-F1
#
_entry.id   AF-A0A2M7QFB8-F1
#
_cell.length_a   1.000
_cell.length_b   1.000
_cell.length_c   1.000
_cell.angle_alpha   90.00
_cell.angle_beta   90.00
_cell.angle_gamma   90.00
#
_symmetry.space_group_name_H-M   'P 1'
#
loop_
_entity.id
_entity.type
_entity.pdbx_description
1 polymer ?
#
loop_
_entity_poly.entity_id
_entity_poly.type
_entity_poly.pdbx_seq_one_letter_code
_entity_poly.pdbx_strand_id
1 'polypeptide(L)'
;MSIPPQIIGGHQADPGEWPFMVALYSKNRVKKKLKPFSNFISIKDAFFCGGFFIGNEWIVTAAHCLKNSELQASNKDKESIGVAINSYNLNNIKILDTRNVVEMIEHEGFDYANKYKDWLNTSDLKLRNKSDDIALLRINLLDKELPKNTLSLNNNSQLINPGNKVIMLGWGDLGLTWLTK
;
A
#
# COMPACT_ATOMS: atom_id res chain seq x y z
N MET A 1 24.60 14.74 -8.99
CA MET A 1 24.08 13.57 -9.72
C MET A 1 22.71 13.27 -9.17
N SER A 2 21.66 13.57 -9.94
CA SER A 2 20.25 13.40 -9.56
C SER A 2 19.79 11.98 -9.94
N ILE A 3 19.28 11.25 -8.96
CA ILE A 3 18.66 9.92 -9.15
C ILE A 3 17.32 10.14 -9.90
N PRO A 4 17.04 9.42 -11.01
CA PRO A 4 15.78 9.58 -11.75
C PRO A 4 14.55 9.05 -10.96
N PRO A 5 13.33 9.54 -11.26
CA PRO A 5 12.11 9.26 -10.50
C PRO A 5 11.68 7.78 -10.57
N GLN A 6 10.93 7.31 -9.57
CA GLN A 6 10.39 5.94 -9.53
C GLN A 6 8.86 5.92 -9.61
N ILE A 7 8.34 6.44 -10.72
CA ILE A 7 7.87 5.65 -11.88
C ILE A 7 8.59 6.27 -13.07
N ILE A 8 9.56 5.57 -13.68
CA ILE A 8 10.32 6.13 -14.80
C ILE A 8 9.36 6.23 -16.01
N GLY A 9 9.06 7.46 -16.43
CA GLY A 9 8.14 7.72 -17.54
C GLY A 9 6.65 7.78 -17.17
N GLY A 10 6.31 7.74 -15.87
CA GLY A 10 4.93 7.92 -15.40
C GLY A 10 4.47 9.39 -15.41
N HIS A 11 3.17 9.61 -15.30
CA HIS A 11 2.58 10.94 -15.16
C HIS A 11 1.59 10.98 -13.99
N GLN A 12 1.28 12.19 -13.53
CA GLN A 12 0.29 12.40 -12.47
C GLN A 12 -1.07 11.86 -12.94
N ALA A 13 -1.71 11.05 -12.09
CA ALA A 13 -3.07 10.58 -12.33
C ALA A 13 -4.08 11.72 -12.13
N ASP A 14 -5.28 11.56 -12.68
CA ASP A 14 -6.36 12.49 -12.41
C ASP A 14 -6.97 12.24 -11.01
N PRO A 15 -7.41 13.28 -10.28
CA PRO A 15 -8.07 13.10 -8.99
C PRO A 15 -9.30 12.17 -9.12
N GLY A 16 -9.31 11.08 -8.35
CA GLY A 16 -10.42 10.11 -8.34
C GLY A 16 -10.41 9.10 -9.49
N GLU A 17 -9.39 9.12 -10.36
CA GLU A 17 -9.25 8.15 -11.45
C GLU A 17 -9.09 6.71 -10.93
N TRP A 18 -8.36 6.55 -9.82
CA TRP A 18 -8.05 5.25 -9.21
C TRP A 18 -8.54 5.20 -7.76
N PRO A 19 -9.86 5.18 -7.52
CA PRO A 19 -10.44 5.39 -6.19
C PRO A 19 -10.18 4.22 -5.24
N PHE A 20 -9.79 3.06 -5.78
CA PHE A 20 -9.39 1.89 -5.03
C PHE A 20 -7.92 1.88 -4.62
N MET A 21 -7.11 2.87 -5.01
CA MET A 21 -5.72 2.96 -4.57
C MET A 21 -5.65 3.30 -3.07
N VAL A 22 -4.85 2.53 -2.33
CA VAL A 22 -4.71 2.65 -0.87
C VAL A 22 -3.30 3.04 -0.49
N ALA A 23 -3.19 3.95 0.47
CA ALA A 23 -1.96 4.26 1.19
C ALA A 23 -2.00 3.66 2.59
N LEU A 24 -0.99 2.87 2.94
CA LEU A 24 -0.74 2.38 4.29
C LEU A 24 0.27 3.30 4.98
N TYR A 25 -0.04 3.74 6.19
CA TYR A 25 0.79 4.66 6.95
C TYR A 25 0.88 4.31 8.43
N SER A 26 1.98 4.67 9.07
CA SER A 26 2.17 4.51 10.51
C SER A 26 1.44 5.64 11.25
N LYS A 27 0.42 5.32 12.04
CA LYS A 27 -0.32 6.32 12.84
C LYS A 27 0.61 7.11 13.76
N ASN A 28 1.63 6.44 14.31
CA ASN A 28 2.61 7.02 15.23
C ASN A 28 3.51 8.07 14.57
N ARG A 29 3.61 8.07 13.23
CA ARG A 29 4.41 9.03 12.44
C ARG A 29 3.57 10.13 11.79
N VAL A 30 2.25 10.12 11.95
CA VAL A 30 1.38 11.13 11.33
C VAL A 30 1.61 12.49 11.98
N LYS A 31 2.06 13.44 11.16
CA LYS A 31 2.13 14.85 11.56
C LYS A 31 0.75 15.47 11.36
N LYS A 32 0.04 15.75 12.46
CA LYS A 32 -1.16 16.61 12.39
C LYS A 32 -0.69 18.00 11.95
N LYS A 33 -1.16 18.47 10.79
CA LYS A 33 -1.11 19.91 10.49
C LYS A 33 -1.96 20.57 11.57
N LEU A 34 -1.31 21.25 12.51
CA LEU A 34 -1.94 22.01 13.58
C LEU A 34 -2.64 23.23 12.96
N LYS A 35 -3.74 22.99 12.25
CA LYS A 35 -4.69 24.03 11.87
C LYS A 35 -6.00 23.73 12.59
N PRO A 36 -6.49 24.63 13.46
CA PRO A 36 -7.79 24.45 14.06
C PRO A 36 -8.83 24.28 12.93
N PHE A 37 -9.73 23.29 13.09
CA PHE A 37 -10.78 22.93 12.13
C PHE A 37 -10.33 22.26 10.80
N SER A 38 -9.09 21.77 10.69
CA SER A 38 -8.69 20.99 9.50
C SER A 38 -9.24 19.55 9.54
N ASN A 39 -10.11 19.22 8.59
CA ASN A 39 -10.57 17.84 8.34
C ASN A 39 -9.58 16.99 7.52
N PHE A 40 -8.34 17.48 7.37
CA PHE A 40 -7.30 16.86 6.57
C PHE A 40 -6.05 16.57 7.40
N ILE A 41 -5.40 15.45 7.08
CA ILE A 41 -4.11 15.03 7.64
C ILE A 41 -3.05 14.90 6.54
N SER A 42 -1.80 15.03 6.96
CA SER A 42 -0.64 14.76 6.11
C SER A 42 -0.02 13.44 6.56
N ILE A 43 -0.04 12.44 5.69
CA ILE A 43 0.58 11.12 5.93
C ILE A 43 1.85 10.92 5.12
N LYS A 44 2.32 11.92 4.36
CA LYS A 44 3.52 11.83 3.51
C LYS A 44 4.71 11.16 4.23
N ASP A 45 5.07 11.66 5.41
CA ASP A 45 6.22 11.14 6.17
C ASP A 45 5.90 9.87 6.98
N ALA A 46 4.65 9.40 6.94
CA ALA A 46 4.16 8.23 7.66
C ALA A 46 3.83 7.06 6.71
N PHE A 47 3.67 7.34 5.41
CA PHE A 47 3.42 6.38 4.36
C PHE A 47 4.57 5.37 4.27
N PHE A 48 4.23 4.10 4.10
CA PHE A 48 5.24 3.05 3.98
C PHE A 48 4.91 1.98 2.93
N CYS A 49 3.65 1.80 2.56
CA CYS A 49 3.24 0.81 1.56
C CYS A 49 1.97 1.20 0.81
N GLY A 50 1.82 0.67 -0.40
CA GLY A 50 0.56 0.72 -1.16
C GLY A 50 -0.35 -0.48 -0.89
N GLY A 51 -1.55 -0.42 -1.43
CA GLY A 51 -2.49 -1.53 -1.49
C GLY A 51 -3.67 -1.20 -2.39
N PHE A 52 -4.62 -2.12 -2.49
CA PHE A 52 -5.83 -1.96 -3.30
C PHE A 52 -7.07 -2.34 -2.51
N PHE A 53 -8.07 -1.47 -2.54
CA PHE A 53 -9.41 -1.75 -2.02
C PHE A 53 -10.16 -2.67 -2.99
N ILE A 54 -10.51 -3.86 -2.51
CA ILE A 54 -11.16 -4.91 -3.32
C ILE A 54 -12.66 -5.04 -3.02
N GLY A 55 -13.19 -4.21 -2.12
CA GLY A 55 -14.61 -4.13 -1.80
C GLY A 55 -14.95 -4.54 -0.37
N ASN A 56 -16.20 -4.28 0.02
CA ASN A 56 -16.73 -4.49 1.36
C ASN A 56 -15.87 -3.78 2.42
N GLU A 57 -15.00 -4.52 3.08
CA GLU A 57 -14.11 -4.07 4.14
C GLU A 57 -12.68 -4.58 3.92
N TRP A 58 -12.32 -4.98 2.70
CA TRP A 58 -11.08 -5.69 2.40
C TRP A 58 -10.12 -4.90 1.52
N ILE A 59 -8.85 -4.99 1.89
CA ILE A 59 -7.72 -4.43 1.15
C ILE A 59 -6.71 -5.55 0.92
N VAL A 60 -6.19 -5.64 -0.30
CA VAL A 60 -5.04 -6.48 -0.62
C VAL A 60 -3.77 -5.64 -0.59
N THR A 61 -2.72 -6.20 0.01
CA THR A 61 -1.38 -5.62 0.06
C THR A 61 -0.33 -6.74 0.08
N ALA A 62 0.95 -6.40 0.19
CA ALA A 62 2.01 -7.36 0.36
C ALA A 62 2.17 -7.75 1.83
N ALA A 63 2.46 -9.02 2.11
CA ALA A 63 2.64 -9.51 3.49
C ALA A 63 3.87 -8.86 4.16
N HIS A 64 4.93 -8.55 3.42
CA HIS A 64 6.10 -7.87 3.97
C HIS A 64 5.78 -6.47 4.49
N CYS A 65 4.73 -5.81 4.00
CA CYS A 65 4.28 -4.51 4.52
C CYS A 65 3.83 -4.60 5.98
N LEU A 66 3.46 -5.79 6.44
CA LEU A 66 3.01 -6.04 7.81
C LEU A 66 4.16 -6.36 8.76
N LYS A 67 5.41 -6.39 8.28
CA LYS A 67 6.60 -6.68 9.07
C LYS A 67 7.39 -5.41 9.39
N ASN A 68 8.11 -5.45 10.50
CA ASN A 68 9.07 -4.42 10.87
C ASN A 68 10.45 -4.81 10.32
N SER A 69 10.92 -4.07 9.32
CA SER A 69 12.26 -4.24 8.75
C SER A 69 13.38 -4.03 9.77
N GLU A 70 13.18 -3.14 10.74
CA GLU A 70 14.17 -2.79 11.77
C GLU A 70 14.18 -3.77 12.97
N LEU A 71 13.10 -4.53 13.18
CA LEU A 71 12.90 -5.36 14.38
C LEU A 71 12.85 -6.85 14.05
N GLN A 72 13.88 -7.36 13.36
CA GLN A 72 14.03 -8.80 13.05
C GLN A 72 12.76 -9.46 12.49
N ALA A 73 12.04 -8.78 11.59
CA ALA A 73 10.82 -9.29 10.99
C ALA A 73 9.62 -9.48 11.93
N SER A 74 9.58 -8.78 13.08
CA SER A 74 8.40 -8.82 13.94
C SER A 74 7.17 -8.25 13.22
N ASN A 75 5.98 -8.74 13.57
CA ASN A 75 4.73 -8.20 13.06
C ASN A 75 4.53 -6.76 13.56
N LYS A 76 4.05 -5.89 12.67
CA LYS A 76 3.47 -4.61 13.07
C LYS A 76 2.23 -4.85 13.92
N ASP A 77 1.96 -3.96 14.86
CA ASP A 77 0.67 -3.93 15.52
C ASP A 77 -0.37 -3.36 14.55
N LYS A 78 -1.51 -4.04 14.37
CA LYS A 78 -2.62 -3.56 13.53
C LYS A 78 -3.08 -2.17 13.94
N GLU A 79 -3.06 -1.86 15.25
CA GLU A 79 -3.49 -0.56 15.76
C GLU A 79 -2.55 0.57 15.34
N SER A 80 -1.29 0.26 15.06
CA SER A 80 -0.29 1.21 14.56
C SER A 80 -0.44 1.53 13.06
N ILE A 81 -1.22 0.75 12.32
CA ILE A 81 -1.42 0.90 10.86
C ILE A 81 -2.71 1.66 10.59
N GLY A 82 -2.57 2.79 9.88
CA GLY A 82 -3.68 3.51 9.29
C GLY A 82 -3.78 3.24 7.79
N VAL A 83 -5.01 3.27 7.30
CA VAL A 83 -5.34 3.07 5.88
C VAL A 83 -5.97 4.36 5.36
N ALA A 84 -5.55 4.84 4.19
CA ALA A 84 -6.22 5.91 3.47
C ALA A 84 -6.64 5.44 2.07
N ILE A 85 -7.95 5.38 1.82
CA ILE A 85 -8.56 4.91 0.56
C ILE A 85 -8.85 6.11 -0.32
N ASN A 86 -8.88 5.95 -1.65
CA ASN A 86 -9.13 7.05 -2.59
C ASN A 86 -8.13 8.21 -2.38
N SER A 87 -6.90 7.83 -2.05
CA SER A 87 -5.84 8.79 -1.77
C SER A 87 -5.35 9.36 -3.08
N TYR A 88 -5.31 10.69 -3.17
CA TYR A 88 -4.69 11.39 -4.29
C TYR A 88 -3.42 12.11 -3.87
N ASN A 89 -3.50 12.88 -2.78
CA ASN A 89 -2.39 13.67 -2.26
C ASN A 89 -2.07 13.29 -0.80
N LEU A 90 -0.89 12.72 -0.55
CA LEU A 90 -0.46 12.29 0.79
C LEU A 90 -0.29 13.44 1.81
N ASN A 91 -0.19 14.69 1.37
CA ASN A 91 -0.17 15.87 2.24
C ASN A 91 -1.57 16.39 2.63
N ASN A 92 -2.62 15.85 2.00
CA ASN A 92 -3.98 16.36 2.07
C ASN A 92 -5.02 15.23 1.99
N ILE A 93 -4.95 14.30 2.95
CA ILE A 93 -5.91 13.19 3.07
C ILE A 93 -7.09 13.63 3.93
N LYS A 94 -8.32 13.46 3.46
CA LYS A 94 -9.53 13.68 4.26
C LYS A 94 -9.57 12.62 5.36
N ILE A 95 -9.79 13.02 6.61
CA ILE A 95 -9.91 12.09 7.74
C ILE A 95 -11.00 11.04 7.49
N LEU A 96 -12.09 11.44 6.82
CA LEU A 96 -13.19 10.55 6.46
C LEU A 96 -12.82 9.48 5.42
N ASP A 97 -11.69 9.61 4.73
CA ASP A 97 -11.16 8.60 3.80
C ASP A 97 -10.17 7.65 4.49
N THR A 98 -9.92 7.86 5.79
CA THR A 98 -9.06 6.99 6.59
C THR A 98 -9.85 5.89 7.29
N ARG A 99 -9.21 4.75 7.54
CA ARG A 99 -9.77 3.58 8.23
C ARG A 99 -8.75 2.97 9.18
N ASN A 100 -9.26 2.31 10.21
CA ASN A 100 -8.48 1.47 11.11
C ASN A 100 -8.46 0.04 10.60
N VAL A 101 -7.33 -0.63 10.74
CA VAL A 101 -7.20 -2.07 10.50
C VAL A 101 -7.74 -2.81 11.71
N VAL A 102 -8.71 -3.70 11.49
CA VAL A 102 -9.29 -4.54 12.55
C VAL A 102 -8.71 -5.96 12.53
N GLU A 103 -8.19 -6.39 11.37
CA GLU A 103 -7.64 -7.73 11.16
C GLU A 103 -6.57 -7.71 10.07
N MET A 104 -5.56 -8.57 10.24
CA MET A 104 -4.47 -8.78 9.29
C MET A 104 -4.33 -10.27 9.03
N ILE A 105 -4.41 -10.67 7.76
CA ILE A 105 -4.30 -12.05 7.33
C ILE A 105 -3.13 -12.14 6.35
N GLU A 106 -2.01 -12.67 6.82
CA GLU A 106 -0.87 -13.01 5.98
C GLU A 106 -1.12 -14.37 5.32
N HIS A 107 -0.69 -14.55 4.07
CA HIS A 107 -0.74 -15.86 3.45
C HIS A 107 0.14 -16.86 4.21
N GLU A 108 -0.34 -18.09 4.41
CA GLU A 108 0.35 -19.13 5.19
C GLU A 108 1.70 -19.54 4.60
N GLY A 109 1.88 -19.37 3.29
CA GLY A 109 3.14 -19.61 2.60
C GLY A 109 4.12 -18.44 2.62
N PHE A 110 3.79 -17.32 3.28
CA PHE A 110 4.70 -16.19 3.42
C PHE A 110 5.82 -16.48 4.43
N ASP A 111 7.06 -16.51 3.94
CA ASP A 111 8.24 -16.70 4.77
C ASP A 111 9.16 -15.48 4.67
N TYR A 112 9.00 -14.53 5.61
CA TYR A 112 9.81 -13.32 5.63
C TYR A 112 11.30 -13.62 5.89
N ALA A 113 11.59 -14.54 6.80
CA ALA A 113 12.96 -14.81 7.23
C ALA A 113 13.79 -15.34 6.05
N ASN A 114 13.26 -16.31 5.30
CA ASN A 114 13.99 -16.85 4.15
C ASN A 114 13.98 -15.90 2.95
N LYS A 115 12.92 -15.12 2.73
CA LYS A 115 12.87 -14.13 1.63
C LYS A 115 13.91 -13.01 1.78
N TYR A 116 14.14 -12.52 2.99
CA TYR A 116 14.95 -11.32 3.24
C TYR A 116 16.30 -11.58 3.92
N LYS A 117 16.61 -12.81 4.37
CA LYS A 117 17.97 -13.22 4.76
C LYS A 117 18.92 -13.36 3.55
N ASP A 118 18.37 -13.65 2.37
CA ASP A 118 19.14 -14.04 1.18
C ASP A 118 19.56 -12.90 0.26
N TRP A 119 19.19 -11.64 0.55
CA TRP A 119 19.52 -10.50 -0.32
C TRP A 119 21.04 -10.25 -0.49
N LEU A 120 21.88 -10.91 0.31
CA LEU A 120 23.34 -10.79 0.23
C LEU A 120 24.10 -12.07 -0.17
N ASN A 121 23.48 -13.27 -0.26
CA ASN A 121 24.28 -14.51 -0.27
C ASN A 121 23.80 -15.70 -1.13
N THR A 122 22.76 -15.63 -1.97
CA THR A 122 22.36 -16.83 -2.75
C THR A 122 22.22 -16.57 -4.26
N SER A 123 22.96 -17.38 -5.04
CA SER A 123 22.84 -17.53 -6.50
C SER A 123 21.73 -18.50 -6.90
N ASP A 124 20.97 -19.03 -5.93
CA ASP A 124 19.97 -20.07 -6.13
C ASP A 124 18.59 -19.50 -6.47
N LEU A 125 18.30 -19.44 -7.77
CA LEU A 125 17.00 -19.03 -8.33
C LEU A 125 15.81 -19.88 -7.82
N LYS A 126 16.05 -21.08 -7.29
CA LYS A 126 15.00 -21.99 -6.77
C LYS A 126 14.45 -21.59 -5.40
N LEU A 127 15.21 -20.85 -4.59
CA LEU A 127 14.74 -20.32 -3.29
C LEU A 127 13.87 -19.07 -3.45
N ARG A 128 13.88 -18.43 -4.64
CA ARG A 128 13.04 -17.26 -4.95
C ARG A 128 11.55 -17.62 -5.14
N ASN A 129 11.19 -18.91 -5.14
CA ASN A 129 9.91 -19.40 -5.63
C ASN A 129 8.85 -19.69 -4.55
N LYS A 130 9.04 -19.20 -3.33
CA LYS A 130 8.00 -19.13 -2.29
C LYS A 130 7.94 -17.73 -1.71
N SER A 131 7.35 -16.81 -2.45
CA SER A 131 6.92 -15.58 -1.82
C SER A 131 5.46 -15.36 -2.12
N ASP A 132 4.61 -16.09 -1.40
CA ASP A 132 3.22 -15.73 -1.24
C ASP A 132 3.14 -14.42 -0.41
N ASP A 133 3.79 -13.38 -0.93
CA ASP A 133 3.95 -12.07 -0.32
C ASP A 133 2.68 -11.26 -0.57
N ILE A 134 1.60 -11.81 -0.05
CA ILE A 134 0.25 -11.31 -0.16
C ILE A 134 -0.40 -11.37 1.21
N ALA A 135 -1.11 -10.31 1.54
CA ALA A 135 -1.89 -10.23 2.76
C ALA A 135 -3.20 -9.48 2.51
N LEU A 136 -4.18 -9.80 3.34
CA LEU A 136 -5.44 -9.09 3.41
C LEU A 136 -5.51 -8.29 4.70
N LEU A 137 -6.02 -7.06 4.58
CA LEU A 137 -6.37 -6.21 5.70
C LEU A 137 -7.87 -6.04 5.73
N ARG A 138 -8.49 -6.33 6.88
CA ARG A 138 -9.88 -5.95 7.15
C ARG A 138 -9.91 -4.60 7.83
N ILE A 139 -10.78 -3.71 7.35
CA ILE A 139 -10.94 -2.36 7.88
C ILE A 139 -12.28 -2.18 8.58
N ASN A 140 -12.35 -1.24 9.53
CA ASN A 140 -13.65 -0.88 10.09
C ASN A 140 -14.52 -0.15 9.05
N LEU A 141 -15.84 -0.38 9.09
CA LEU A 141 -16.79 0.42 8.33
C LEU A 141 -17.15 1.69 9.12
N LEU A 142 -17.21 2.82 8.43
CA LEU A 142 -17.72 4.10 8.97
C LEU A 142 -19.03 4.44 8.26
N ASP A 143 -19.84 5.33 8.82
CA ASP A 143 -21.11 5.80 8.22
C ASP A 143 -20.95 6.46 6.84
N LYS A 144 -19.71 6.71 6.40
CA LYS A 144 -19.40 7.19 5.06
C LYS A 144 -19.22 6.03 4.09
N GLU A 145 -19.92 6.12 2.96
CA GLU A 145 -19.76 5.20 1.83
C GLU A 145 -18.30 5.05 1.40
N LEU A 146 -17.88 3.79 1.26
CA LEU A 146 -16.62 3.43 0.60
C LEU A 146 -16.75 3.62 -0.92
N PRO A 147 -15.64 3.71 -1.66
CA PRO A 147 -15.71 3.79 -3.11
C PRO A 147 -16.51 2.63 -3.69
N LYS A 148 -17.50 2.92 -4.54
CA LYS A 148 -18.28 1.89 -5.25
C LYS A 148 -17.43 1.13 -6.27
N ASN A 149 -16.40 1.77 -6.81
CA ASN A 149 -15.46 1.17 -7.74
C ASN A 149 -14.31 0.52 -6.97
N THR A 150 -14.17 -0.79 -7.11
CA THR A 150 -13.13 -1.61 -6.48
C THR A 150 -12.19 -2.16 -7.55
N LEU A 151 -11.00 -2.61 -7.13
CA LEU A 151 -10.17 -3.42 -8.02
C LEU A 151 -10.83 -4.80 -8.20
N SER A 152 -11.16 -5.15 -9.43
CA SER A 152 -11.71 -6.48 -9.75
C SER A 152 -10.61 -7.54 -9.73
N LEU A 153 -10.83 -8.59 -8.94
CA LEU A 153 -9.98 -9.78 -8.96
C LEU A 153 -10.38 -10.67 -10.14
N ASN A 154 -9.39 -11.24 -10.81
CA ASN A 154 -9.60 -12.16 -11.92
C ASN A 154 -8.62 -13.33 -11.84
N ASN A 155 -8.99 -14.44 -12.47
CA ASN A 155 -8.16 -15.64 -12.59
C ASN A 155 -7.75 -15.91 -14.05
N ASN A 156 -7.82 -14.88 -14.90
CA ASN A 156 -7.52 -15.03 -16.33
C ASN A 156 -6.00 -15.02 -16.56
N SER A 157 -5.43 -16.21 -16.71
CA SER A 157 -4.00 -16.39 -16.99
C SER A 157 -3.55 -15.77 -18.32
N GLN A 158 -4.45 -15.43 -19.23
CA GLN A 158 -4.07 -14.75 -20.48
C GLN A 158 -3.66 -13.29 -20.24
N LEU A 159 -4.05 -12.68 -19.12
CA LEU A 159 -3.71 -11.29 -18.80
C LEU A 159 -2.22 -11.12 -18.45
N ILE A 160 -1.54 -12.19 -18.03
CA ILE A 160 -0.12 -12.17 -17.66
C ILE A 160 0.81 -12.56 -18.82
N ASN A 161 0.27 -12.69 -20.03
CA ASN A 161 1.08 -12.98 -21.21
C ASN A 161 2.04 -11.82 -21.55
N PRO A 162 3.29 -12.12 -21.95
CA PRO A 162 4.23 -11.10 -22.41
C PRO A 162 3.64 -10.23 -23.53
N GLY A 163 3.92 -8.92 -23.47
CA GLY A 163 3.43 -7.94 -24.43
C GLY A 163 2.14 -7.21 -24.01
N ASN A 164 1.44 -7.71 -22.99
CA ASN A 164 0.35 -6.97 -22.37
C ASN A 164 0.90 -5.76 -21.58
N LYS A 165 0.29 -4.59 -21.77
CA LYS A 165 0.61 -3.40 -21.00
C LYS A 165 -0.11 -3.46 -19.65
N VAL A 166 0.59 -3.05 -18.59
CA VAL A 166 0.04 -2.90 -17.24
C VAL A 166 0.21 -1.46 -16.78
N ILE A 167 -0.63 -1.04 -15.83
CA ILE A 167 -0.54 0.26 -15.18
C ILE A 167 0.05 0.04 -13.80
N MET A 168 1.04 0.86 -13.43
CA MET A 168 1.62 0.85 -12.09
C MET A 168 1.18 2.12 -11.37
N LEU A 169 0.62 1.98 -10.17
CA LEU A 169 0.10 3.10 -9.39
C LEU A 169 0.93 3.30 -8.13
N GLY A 170 1.26 4.54 -7.80
CA GLY A 170 1.97 4.83 -6.56
C GLY A 170 2.36 6.29 -6.35
N TRP A 171 2.94 6.56 -5.17
CA TRP A 171 3.43 7.89 -4.77
C TRP A 171 4.97 8.01 -4.79
N GLY A 172 5.70 6.88 -4.90
CA GLY A 172 7.17 6.84 -4.93
C GLY A 172 7.85 7.33 -3.64
N ASP A 173 9.18 7.18 -3.56
CA ASP A 173 9.96 7.48 -2.34
C ASP A 173 10.67 8.86 -2.37
N LEU A 174 10.71 9.55 -3.52
CA LEU A 174 11.49 10.79 -3.70
C LEU A 174 10.70 12.09 -3.47
N GLY A 175 9.68 12.07 -2.62
CA GLY A 175 9.04 13.29 -2.11
C GLY A 175 7.91 13.88 -2.96
N LEU A 176 7.47 13.18 -4.02
CA LEU A 176 6.18 13.45 -4.66
C LEU A 176 5.04 13.10 -3.70
N THR A 177 3.94 13.85 -3.79
CA THR A 177 2.78 13.66 -2.91
C THR A 177 1.55 13.20 -3.65
N TRP A 178 1.56 13.32 -4.98
CA TRP A 178 0.44 13.02 -5.86
C TRP A 178 0.54 11.60 -6.40
N LEU A 179 -0.61 10.97 -6.63
CA LEU A 179 -0.68 9.65 -7.25
C LEU A 179 -0.18 9.73 -8.70
N THR A 180 0.64 8.76 -9.09
CA THR A 180 1.21 8.62 -10.44
C THR A 180 0.81 7.28 -11.07
N LYS A 181 0.76 7.26 -12.41
CA LYS A 181 0.45 6.09 -13.24
C LYS A 181 1.41 5.93 -14.43
#